data_AF-A0A929QTP3-F1
#
_entry.id   AF-A0A929QTP3-F1
#
_cell.length_a   1.000
_cell.length_b   1.000
_cell.length_c   1.000
_cell.angle_alpha   90.00
_cell.angle_beta   90.00
_cell.angle_gamma   90.00
#
_symmetry.space_group_name_H-M   'P 1'
#
loop_
_entity.id
_entity.type
_entity.pdbx_description
1 polymer ?
#
loop_
_entity_poly.entity_id
_entity_poly.type
_entity_poly.pdbx_seq_one_letter_code
_entity_poly.pdbx_strand_id
1 'polypeptide(L)'
;DYLGTSYKALTESGLCAYLLGMEQVDALAVWRQVYETLAAQIAAGVARDERLVWWALVKALSLDSTQARAFLRDWKHSNPFIKDVCDLLELDQAFASGPLDAWQLYQMPTHVLAIYETYAFHQGWLSQSNQLSQAKAQLPLASRSDLAINGQKVMEALGLSRGNAGLGRLLLELECQVVMGDLPNEPAVLLAQAQALGADYLEC
;
A
#
# COMPACT_ATOMS: atom_id res chain seq x y z
N ASP A 1 -25.66 -13.12 -6.30
CA ASP A 1 -25.01 -11.90 -5.80
C ASP A 1 -25.29 -10.77 -6.79
N TYR A 2 -25.55 -9.57 -6.28
CA TYR A 2 -25.91 -8.38 -7.05
C TYR A 2 -24.84 -8.05 -8.10
N LEU A 3 -23.54 -8.21 -7.79
CA LEU A 3 -22.48 -7.99 -8.77
C LEU A 3 -22.60 -8.91 -9.99
N GLY A 4 -22.77 -10.22 -9.79
CA GLY A 4 -22.78 -11.22 -10.89
C GLY A 4 -23.93 -11.07 -11.90
N THR A 5 -25.02 -10.41 -11.52
CA THR A 5 -26.16 -10.12 -12.41
C THR A 5 -26.19 -8.67 -12.89
N SER A 6 -25.81 -7.71 -12.04
CA SER A 6 -25.94 -6.28 -12.37
C SER A 6 -24.92 -5.82 -13.39
N TYR A 7 -23.69 -6.37 -13.43
CA TYR A 7 -22.73 -5.97 -14.47
C TYR A 7 -23.16 -6.41 -15.88
N LYS A 8 -23.85 -7.56 -15.98
CA LYS A 8 -24.42 -8.03 -17.25
C LYS A 8 -25.55 -7.12 -17.71
N ALA A 9 -26.47 -6.77 -16.82
CA ALA A 9 -27.53 -5.83 -17.15
C ALA A 9 -26.99 -4.43 -17.53
N LEU A 10 -25.94 -3.95 -16.85
CA LEU A 10 -25.29 -2.66 -17.16
C LEU A 10 -24.63 -2.65 -18.54
N THR A 11 -24.03 -3.77 -18.94
CA THR A 11 -23.38 -3.92 -20.25
C THR A 11 -24.40 -4.15 -21.36
N GLU A 12 -25.40 -5.01 -21.15
CA GLU A 12 -26.49 -5.29 -22.10
C GLU A 12 -27.37 -4.05 -22.38
N SER A 13 -27.55 -3.18 -21.38
CA SER A 13 -28.32 -1.93 -21.55
C SER A 13 -27.56 -0.84 -22.32
N GLY A 14 -26.26 -1.02 -22.58
CA GLY A 14 -25.41 0.00 -23.20
C GLY A 14 -25.06 1.18 -22.27
N LEU A 15 -25.53 1.18 -21.01
CA LEU A 15 -25.24 2.24 -20.05
C LEU A 15 -23.76 2.36 -19.71
N CYS A 16 -23.00 1.26 -19.83
CA CYS A 16 -21.54 1.27 -19.65
C CYS A 16 -20.83 2.32 -20.51
N ALA A 17 -21.33 2.63 -21.71
CA ALA A 17 -20.70 3.61 -22.61
C ALA A 17 -20.72 5.05 -22.08
N TYR A 18 -21.54 5.33 -21.06
CA TYR A 18 -21.62 6.64 -20.40
C TYR A 18 -20.81 6.72 -19.11
N LEU A 19 -20.13 5.63 -18.71
CA LEU A 19 -19.27 5.62 -17.53
C LEU A 19 -17.88 6.12 -17.90
N LEU A 20 -17.32 6.95 -17.03
CA LEU A 20 -15.99 7.53 -17.23
C LEU A 20 -14.93 6.43 -17.34
N GLY A 21 -14.12 6.47 -18.40
CA GLY A 21 -13.07 5.51 -18.68
C GLY A 21 -13.56 4.20 -19.28
N MET A 22 -14.86 4.09 -19.61
CA MET A 22 -15.46 2.93 -20.26
C MET A 22 -15.78 3.17 -21.75
N GLU A 23 -15.50 4.37 -22.27
CA GLU A 23 -15.94 4.80 -23.60
C GLU A 23 -15.19 4.08 -24.74
N GLN A 24 -13.98 3.59 -24.48
CA GLN A 24 -13.08 3.00 -25.49
C GLN A 24 -12.58 1.59 -25.12
N VAL A 25 -13.21 0.94 -24.15
CA VAL A 25 -12.83 -0.41 -23.68
C VAL A 25 -13.96 -1.40 -23.89
N ASP A 26 -13.63 -2.69 -23.93
CA ASP A 26 -14.64 -3.74 -23.81
C ASP A 26 -15.16 -3.78 -22.36
N ALA A 27 -16.19 -2.99 -22.08
CA ALA A 27 -16.76 -2.87 -20.75
C ALA A 27 -17.23 -4.22 -20.19
N LEU A 28 -17.73 -5.12 -21.04
CA LEU A 28 -18.13 -6.46 -20.61
C LEU A 28 -16.94 -7.28 -20.14
N ALA A 29 -15.82 -7.24 -20.88
CA ALA A 29 -14.59 -7.91 -20.46
C ALA A 29 -14.04 -7.32 -19.16
N VAL A 30 -14.03 -5.99 -19.01
CA VAL A 30 -13.56 -5.31 -17.80
C VAL A 30 -14.38 -5.72 -16.59
N TRP A 31 -15.71 -5.62 -16.65
CA TRP A 31 -16.56 -5.97 -15.50
C TRP A 31 -16.56 -7.46 -15.19
N ARG A 32 -16.42 -8.32 -16.21
CA ARG A 32 -16.21 -9.76 -16.01
C ARG A 32 -14.93 -10.02 -15.23
N GLN A 33 -13.83 -9.36 -15.59
CA GLN A 33 -12.55 -9.49 -14.88
C GLN A 33 -12.64 -8.98 -13.43
N VAL A 34 -13.38 -7.89 -13.18
CA VAL A 34 -13.66 -7.42 -11.81
C VAL A 34 -14.41 -8.48 -11.01
N TYR A 35 -15.46 -9.07 -11.60
CA TYR A 35 -16.22 -10.14 -10.97
C TYR A 35 -15.36 -11.36 -10.67
N GLU A 36 -14.57 -11.82 -11.63
CA GLU A 36 -13.66 -12.97 -11.48
C GLU A 36 -12.61 -12.72 -10.40
N THR A 37 -12.05 -11.51 -10.35
CA THR A 37 -11.09 -11.10 -9.32
C THR A 37 -11.71 -11.24 -7.94
N LEU A 38 -12.96 -10.81 -7.75
CA LEU A 38 -13.64 -10.81 -6.45
C LEU A 38 -14.47 -12.08 -6.18
N ALA A 39 -14.47 -13.06 -7.08
CA ALA A 39 -15.39 -14.19 -7.06
C ALA A 39 -15.30 -15.02 -5.77
N ALA A 40 -14.10 -15.23 -5.23
CA ALA A 40 -13.92 -16.00 -4.00
C ALA A 40 -14.52 -15.31 -2.77
N GLN A 41 -14.33 -13.99 -2.62
CA GLN A 41 -14.97 -13.22 -1.56
C GLN A 41 -16.49 -13.16 -1.72
N ILE A 42 -16.97 -13.04 -2.96
CA ILE A 42 -18.40 -13.09 -3.28
C ILE A 42 -19.00 -14.43 -2.85
N ALA A 43 -18.36 -15.54 -3.22
CA ALA A 43 -18.81 -16.88 -2.87
C ALA A 43 -18.79 -17.11 -1.35
N ALA A 44 -17.81 -16.54 -0.65
CA ALA A 44 -17.71 -16.59 0.80
C ALA A 44 -18.75 -15.70 1.53
N GLY A 45 -19.51 -14.87 0.81
CA GLY A 45 -20.52 -13.99 1.40
C GLY A 45 -19.95 -12.86 2.26
N VAL A 46 -18.67 -12.52 2.09
CA VAL A 46 -17.98 -11.50 2.90
C VAL A 46 -18.27 -10.11 2.34
N ALA A 47 -18.44 -9.15 3.25
CA ALA A 47 -18.58 -7.74 2.89
C ALA A 47 -17.29 -7.25 2.21
N ARG A 48 -17.46 -6.55 1.09
CA ARG A 48 -16.34 -6.03 0.30
C ARG A 48 -16.16 -4.56 0.61
N ASP A 49 -14.94 -4.17 0.98
CA ASP A 49 -14.61 -2.75 1.08
C ASP A 49 -14.69 -2.11 -0.31
N GLU A 50 -15.27 -0.91 -0.38
CA GLU A 50 -15.43 -0.17 -1.63
C GLU A 50 -14.08 0.02 -2.35
N ARG A 51 -13.01 0.28 -1.59
CA ARG A 51 -11.66 0.46 -2.12
C ARG A 51 -11.17 -0.77 -2.88
N LEU A 52 -11.53 -1.97 -2.42
CA LEU A 52 -11.17 -3.22 -3.07
C LEU A 52 -11.90 -3.38 -4.42
N VAL A 53 -13.14 -2.91 -4.52
CA VAL A 53 -13.89 -2.93 -5.79
C VAL A 53 -13.26 -1.98 -6.80
N TRP A 54 -12.89 -0.77 -6.38
CA TRP A 54 -12.19 0.20 -7.22
C TRP A 54 -10.79 -0.26 -7.61
N TRP A 55 -10.06 -0.88 -6.69
CA TRP A 55 -8.78 -1.53 -6.99
C TRP A 55 -8.95 -2.59 -8.08
N ALA A 56 -9.95 -3.48 -7.98
CA ALA A 56 -10.19 -4.51 -8.98
C ALA A 56 -10.55 -3.89 -10.36
N LEU A 57 -11.30 -2.79 -10.37
CA LEU A 57 -11.65 -2.06 -11.58
C LEU A 57 -10.43 -1.42 -12.25
N VAL A 58 -9.62 -0.71 -11.49
CA VAL A 58 -8.39 -0.07 -11.96
C VAL A 58 -7.40 -1.12 -12.48
N LYS A 59 -7.29 -2.26 -11.79
CA LYS A 59 -6.50 -3.42 -12.22
C LYS A 59 -7.03 -4.03 -13.53
N ALA A 60 -8.34 -4.20 -13.68
CA ALA A 60 -8.94 -4.71 -14.91
C ALA A 60 -8.75 -3.77 -16.10
N LEU A 61 -8.72 -2.46 -15.86
CA LEU A 61 -8.39 -1.43 -16.84
C LEU A 61 -6.89 -1.34 -17.14
N SER A 62 -6.03 -2.10 -16.44
CA SER A 62 -4.58 -2.10 -16.58
C SER A 62 -3.94 -0.71 -16.41
N LEU A 63 -4.50 0.11 -15.51
CA LEU A 63 -3.98 1.44 -15.25
C LEU A 63 -2.78 1.41 -14.31
N ASP A 64 -1.75 2.19 -14.62
CA ASP A 64 -0.64 2.43 -13.70
C ASP A 64 -1.04 3.34 -12.51
N SER A 65 -0.13 3.53 -11.55
CA SER A 65 -0.38 4.32 -10.34
C SER A 65 -0.71 5.81 -10.63
N THR A 66 -0.22 6.38 -11.73
CA THR A 66 -0.54 7.76 -12.14
C THR A 66 -1.91 7.83 -12.79
N GLN A 67 -2.20 6.91 -13.72
CA GLN A 67 -3.47 6.78 -14.41
C GLN A 67 -4.61 6.45 -13.44
N ALA A 68 -4.38 5.55 -12.48
CA ALA A 68 -5.31 5.21 -11.40
C ALA A 68 -5.74 6.43 -10.60
N ARG A 69 -4.79 7.28 -10.17
CA ARG A 69 -5.08 8.52 -9.43
C ARG A 69 -5.93 9.48 -10.25
N ALA A 70 -5.60 9.67 -11.52
CA ALA A 70 -6.37 10.54 -12.41
C ALA A 70 -7.80 10.01 -12.59
N PHE A 71 -7.94 8.73 -12.91
CA PHE A 71 -9.20 8.05 -13.09
C PHE A 71 -10.11 8.20 -11.85
N LEU A 72 -9.62 7.84 -10.66
CA LEU A 72 -10.43 7.92 -9.43
C LEU A 72 -10.83 9.35 -9.05
N ARG A 73 -10.01 10.34 -9.42
CA ARG A 73 -10.34 11.76 -9.23
C ARG A 73 -11.47 12.20 -10.17
N ASP A 74 -11.50 11.69 -11.39
CA ASP A 74 -12.59 12.00 -12.34
C ASP A 74 -13.93 11.45 -11.84
N TRP A 75 -13.89 10.29 -11.17
CA TRP A 75 -14.99 9.70 -10.40
C TRP A 75 -15.30 10.39 -9.05
N LYS A 76 -14.64 11.51 -8.75
CA LYS A 76 -14.88 12.37 -7.57
C LYS A 76 -14.59 11.73 -6.21
N HIS A 77 -13.73 10.71 -6.16
CA HIS A 77 -13.26 10.18 -4.88
C HIS A 77 -12.37 11.17 -4.12
N SER A 78 -12.35 11.04 -2.80
CA SER A 78 -11.52 11.87 -1.92
C SER A 78 -10.03 11.48 -2.01
N ASN A 79 -9.12 12.41 -1.73
CA ASN A 79 -7.68 12.13 -1.76
C ASN A 79 -7.26 10.94 -0.87
N PRO A 80 -7.78 10.78 0.37
CA PRO A 80 -7.48 9.58 1.17
C PRO A 80 -7.96 8.28 0.52
N PHE A 81 -9.17 8.28 -0.07
CA PHE A 81 -9.69 7.11 -0.76
C PHE A 81 -8.84 6.74 -1.98
N ILE A 82 -8.47 7.74 -2.79
CA ILE A 82 -7.58 7.55 -3.94
C ILE A 82 -6.25 6.95 -3.50
N LYS A 83 -5.68 7.47 -2.40
CA LYS A 83 -4.44 6.94 -1.84
C LYS A 83 -4.60 5.48 -1.45
N ASP A 84 -5.65 5.12 -0.70
CA ASP A 84 -5.88 3.73 -0.27
C ASP A 84 -5.99 2.76 -1.45
N VAL A 85 -6.68 3.15 -2.54
CA VAL A 85 -6.78 2.31 -3.75
C VAL A 85 -5.42 2.16 -4.43
N CYS A 86 -4.60 3.20 -4.46
CA CYS A 86 -3.25 3.12 -5.01
C CYS A 86 -2.33 2.25 -4.14
N ASP A 87 -2.43 2.36 -2.81
CA ASP A 87 -1.69 1.52 -1.88
C ASP A 87 -2.09 0.04 -2.08
N LEU A 88 -3.36 -0.27 -2.36
CA LEU A 88 -3.81 -1.63 -2.72
C LEU A 88 -3.17 -2.13 -4.03
N LEU A 89 -2.97 -1.27 -5.03
CA LEU A 89 -2.29 -1.64 -6.29
C LEU A 89 -0.81 -1.95 -6.05
N GLU A 90 -0.14 -1.10 -5.28
CA GLU A 90 1.27 -1.29 -4.90
C GLU A 90 1.45 -2.58 -4.08
N LEU A 91 0.55 -2.83 -3.14
CA LEU A 91 0.54 -4.05 -2.33
C LEU A 91 0.30 -5.30 -3.18
N ASP A 92 -0.63 -5.27 -4.13
CA ASP A 92 -0.88 -6.40 -5.06
C ASP A 92 0.35 -6.72 -5.92
N GLN A 93 1.03 -5.68 -6.44
CA GLN A 93 2.26 -5.85 -7.22
C GLN A 93 3.40 -6.42 -6.38
N ALA A 94 3.58 -5.91 -5.16
CA ALA A 94 4.58 -6.40 -4.23
C ALA A 94 4.32 -7.87 -3.87
N PHE A 95 3.07 -8.21 -3.55
CA PHE A 95 2.65 -9.56 -3.20
C PHE A 95 2.80 -10.55 -4.37
N ALA A 96 2.53 -10.11 -5.60
CA ALA A 96 2.75 -10.93 -6.80
C ALA A 96 4.24 -11.17 -7.09
N SER A 97 5.12 -10.29 -6.61
CA SER A 97 6.58 -10.40 -6.81
C SER A 97 7.27 -11.32 -5.80
N GLY A 98 6.59 -11.69 -4.71
CA GLY A 98 7.09 -12.58 -3.68
C GLY A 98 6.54 -12.26 -2.29
N PRO A 99 7.07 -12.91 -1.24
CA PRO A 99 6.74 -12.55 0.14
C PRO A 99 7.08 -11.08 0.43
N LEU A 100 6.17 -10.38 1.11
CA LEU A 100 6.41 -9.00 1.53
C LEU A 100 7.55 -8.94 2.55
N ASP A 101 8.47 -8.01 2.36
CA ASP A 101 9.50 -7.73 3.35
C ASP A 101 8.96 -6.85 4.50
N ALA A 102 9.77 -6.71 5.56
CA ALA A 102 9.39 -5.94 6.74
C ALA A 102 9.14 -4.46 6.41
N TRP A 103 9.89 -3.89 5.47
CA TRP A 103 9.76 -2.49 5.06
C TRP A 103 8.47 -2.22 4.28
N GLN A 104 8.07 -3.13 3.40
CA GLN A 104 6.81 -3.11 2.67
C GLN A 104 5.62 -3.22 3.63
N LEU A 105 5.68 -4.16 4.58
CA LEU A 105 4.67 -4.29 5.63
C LEU A 105 4.58 -3.04 6.52
N TYR A 106 5.72 -2.45 6.85
CA TYR A 106 5.80 -1.24 7.67
C TYR A 106 5.14 -0.04 7.00
N GLN A 107 5.43 0.20 5.72
CA GLN A 107 4.91 1.35 4.97
C GLN A 107 3.41 1.29 4.70
N MET A 108 2.83 0.08 4.62
CA MET A 108 1.40 -0.05 4.32
C MET A 108 0.51 0.38 5.49
N PRO A 109 -0.50 1.24 5.27
CA PRO A 109 -1.48 1.55 6.30
C PRO A 109 -2.21 0.29 6.79
N THR A 110 -2.43 0.18 8.10
CA THR A 110 -3.04 -1.02 8.71
C THR A 110 -4.40 -1.35 8.11
N HIS A 111 -5.23 -0.35 7.81
CA HIS A 111 -6.55 -0.60 7.20
C HIS A 111 -6.44 -1.10 5.76
N VAL A 112 -5.49 -0.59 4.96
CA VAL A 112 -5.22 -1.08 3.60
C VAL A 112 -4.75 -2.53 3.65
N LEU A 113 -3.81 -2.84 4.55
CA LEU A 113 -3.30 -4.19 4.73
C LEU A 113 -4.42 -5.18 5.10
N ALA A 114 -5.31 -4.81 6.02
CA ALA A 114 -6.43 -5.65 6.43
C ALA A 114 -7.46 -5.91 5.31
N ILE A 115 -7.74 -4.90 4.48
CA ILE A 115 -8.61 -5.05 3.29
C ILE A 115 -8.00 -6.09 2.34
N TYR A 116 -6.71 -5.93 2.01
CA TYR A 116 -6.03 -6.82 1.07
C TYR A 116 -5.81 -8.23 1.64
N GLU A 117 -5.51 -8.33 2.94
CA GLU A 117 -5.36 -9.60 3.65
C GLU A 117 -6.64 -10.44 3.59
N THR A 118 -7.80 -9.81 3.82
CA THR A 118 -9.09 -10.48 3.71
C THR A 118 -9.29 -11.02 2.28
N TYR A 119 -8.93 -10.22 1.28
CA TYR A 119 -8.96 -10.63 -0.13
C TYR A 119 -8.04 -11.83 -0.40
N ALA A 120 -6.75 -11.72 -0.08
CA ALA A 120 -5.75 -12.75 -0.31
C ALA A 120 -6.07 -14.06 0.43
N PHE A 121 -6.63 -13.99 1.64
CA PHE A 121 -7.10 -15.17 2.37
C PHE A 121 -8.20 -15.92 1.62
N HIS A 122 -9.21 -15.22 1.10
CA HIS A 122 -10.29 -15.86 0.34
C HIS A 122 -9.83 -16.43 -1.01
N GLN A 123 -8.77 -15.85 -1.59
CA GLN A 123 -8.12 -16.44 -2.76
C GLN A 123 -7.29 -17.69 -2.45
N GLY A 124 -7.13 -18.04 -1.17
CA GLY A 124 -6.28 -19.15 -0.72
C GLY A 124 -4.79 -18.85 -0.78
N TRP A 125 -4.39 -17.57 -0.89
CA TRP A 125 -2.99 -17.16 -0.93
C TRP A 125 -2.37 -17.03 0.47
N LEU A 126 -3.21 -16.88 1.49
CA LEU A 126 -2.81 -16.84 2.89
C LEU A 126 -3.42 -18.01 3.64
N SER A 127 -2.65 -18.57 4.57
CA SER A 127 -3.10 -19.69 5.41
C SER A 127 -3.97 -19.22 6.58
N GLN A 128 -3.84 -17.95 6.99
CA GLN A 128 -4.58 -17.34 8.08
C GLN A 128 -5.13 -15.98 7.67
N SER A 129 -6.33 -15.63 8.15
CA SER A 129 -7.03 -14.39 7.80
C SER A 129 -6.43 -13.13 8.46
N ASN A 130 -5.41 -13.28 9.29
CA ASN A 130 -4.69 -12.19 9.99
C ASN A 130 -3.16 -12.34 9.88
N GLN A 131 -2.67 -13.11 8.90
CA GLN A 131 -1.23 -13.39 8.71
C GLN A 131 -0.37 -12.14 8.50
N LEU A 132 -0.76 -11.24 7.60
CA LEU A 132 -0.07 -9.99 7.31
C LEU A 132 -0.21 -9.00 8.48
N SER A 133 -1.39 -8.92 9.08
CA SER A 133 -1.64 -8.06 10.25
C SER A 133 -0.77 -8.48 11.44
N GLN A 134 -0.63 -9.79 11.68
CA GLN A 134 0.29 -10.32 12.70
C GLN A 134 1.75 -10.01 12.37
N ALA A 135 2.17 -10.21 11.12
CA ALA A 135 3.53 -9.90 10.70
C ALA A 135 3.86 -8.41 10.90
N LYS A 136 2.94 -7.50 10.53
CA LYS A 136 3.11 -6.05 10.79
C LYS A 136 3.20 -5.74 12.29
N ALA A 137 2.40 -6.38 13.12
CA ALA A 137 2.41 -6.16 14.57
C ALA A 137 3.69 -6.65 15.28
N GLN A 138 4.46 -7.53 14.63
CA GLN A 138 5.73 -8.04 15.14
C GLN A 138 6.94 -7.18 14.72
N LEU A 139 6.73 -6.15 13.89
CA LEU A 139 7.82 -5.28 13.44
C LEU A 139 8.46 -4.54 14.63
N PRO A 140 9.78 -4.29 14.59
CA PRO A 140 10.48 -3.56 15.65
C PRO A 140 9.97 -2.12 15.88
N LEU A 141 9.33 -1.54 14.87
CA LEU A 141 8.73 -0.21 14.89
C LEU A 141 7.29 -0.26 14.38
N ALA A 142 6.38 0.36 15.11
CA ALA A 142 5.00 0.56 14.65
C ALA A 142 4.86 1.85 13.82
N SER A 143 5.66 2.86 14.15
CA SER A 143 5.68 4.16 13.49
C SER A 143 7.04 4.85 13.61
N ARG A 144 7.26 5.87 12.77
CA ARG A 144 8.50 6.65 12.79
C ARG A 144 8.76 7.34 14.12
N SER A 145 7.69 7.72 14.83
CA SER A 145 7.80 8.34 16.15
C SER A 145 8.33 7.41 17.23
N ASP A 146 8.34 6.09 16.98
CA ASP A 146 8.86 5.09 17.92
C ASP A 146 10.38 4.90 17.78
N LEU A 147 11.01 5.53 16.78
CA LEU A 147 12.47 5.53 16.65
C LEU A 147 13.09 6.22 17.88
N ALA A 148 14.04 5.56 18.54
CA ALA A 148 14.58 6.02 19.82
C ALA A 148 15.41 7.31 19.73
N ILE A 149 15.67 7.76 18.49
CA ILE A 149 16.28 9.03 18.15
C ILE A 149 15.37 9.89 17.30
N ASN A 150 15.64 11.19 17.29
CA ASN A 150 15.01 12.16 16.41
C ASN A 150 16.09 13.00 15.71
N GLY A 151 15.67 13.88 14.80
CA GLY A 151 16.60 14.72 14.06
C GLY A 151 17.46 15.62 14.94
N GLN A 152 16.94 16.07 16.09
CA GLN A 152 17.72 16.90 17.02
C GLN A 152 18.91 16.13 17.60
N LYS A 153 18.68 14.92 18.14
CA LYS A 153 19.76 14.10 18.70
C LYS A 153 20.84 13.76 17.66
N VAL A 154 20.43 13.49 16.41
CA VAL A 154 21.36 13.22 15.31
C VAL A 154 22.17 14.47 14.96
N MET A 155 21.53 15.64 14.87
CA MET A 155 22.27 16.90 14.63
C MET A 155 23.30 17.17 15.72
N GLU A 156 22.93 17.00 16.99
CA GLU A 156 23.84 17.17 18.13
C GLU A 156 25.03 16.20 18.05
N ALA A 157 24.78 14.92 17.74
CA ALA A 157 25.83 13.90 17.62
C ALA A 157 26.76 14.10 16.42
N LEU A 158 26.31 14.80 15.37
CA LEU A 158 27.07 15.09 14.15
C LEU A 158 27.66 16.52 14.13
N GLY A 159 27.41 17.32 15.18
CA GLY A 159 27.88 18.71 15.25
C GLY A 159 27.23 19.65 14.21
N LEU A 160 26.01 19.34 13.77
CA LEU A 160 25.28 20.11 12.78
C LEU A 160 24.49 21.26 13.42
N SER A 161 24.62 22.46 12.86
CA SER A 161 23.89 23.64 13.33
C SER A 161 22.48 23.79 12.73
N ARG A 162 22.19 23.10 11.61
CA ARG A 162 20.89 23.13 10.94
C ARG A 162 20.63 21.80 10.22
N GLY A 163 19.39 21.32 10.26
CA GLY A 163 18.96 20.17 9.48
C GLY A 163 18.87 20.48 7.99
N ASN A 164 19.22 19.51 7.15
CA ASN A 164 19.09 19.55 5.69
C ASN A 164 18.30 18.35 5.17
N ALA A 165 18.05 18.27 3.86
CA ALA A 165 17.39 17.11 3.24
C ALA A 165 18.18 15.81 3.49
N GLY A 166 19.50 15.90 3.61
CA GLY A 166 20.40 14.80 4.00
C GLY A 166 20.02 14.16 5.32
N LEU A 167 19.78 14.96 6.36
CA LEU A 167 19.33 14.47 7.68
C LEU A 167 18.02 13.68 7.58
N GLY A 168 17.07 14.15 6.76
CA GLY A 168 15.80 13.47 6.55
C GLY A 168 15.98 12.08 5.94
N ARG A 169 16.89 11.95 4.96
CA ARG A 169 17.26 10.68 4.32
C ARG A 169 18.04 9.76 5.26
N LEU A 170 18.96 10.30 6.05
CA LEU A 170 19.69 9.53 7.06
C LEU A 170 18.73 8.94 8.10
N LEU A 171 17.76 9.71 8.59
CA LEU A 171 16.75 9.20 9.50
C LEU A 171 15.88 8.10 8.87
N LEU A 172 15.56 8.24 7.58
CA LEU A 172 14.80 7.22 6.85
C LEU A 172 15.62 5.92 6.68
N GLU A 173 16.92 6.04 6.43
CA GLU A 173 17.84 4.91 6.34
C GLU A 173 17.90 4.15 7.68
N LEU A 174 18.09 4.88 8.79
CA LEU A 174 18.12 4.28 10.13
C LEU A 174 16.77 3.63 10.48
N GLU A 175 15.66 4.28 10.13
CA GLU A 175 14.31 3.73 10.29
C GLU A 175 14.14 2.41 9.51
N CYS A 176 14.61 2.36 8.26
CA CYS A 176 14.59 1.16 7.43
C CYS A 176 15.42 0.03 8.05
N GLN A 177 16.67 0.30 8.44
CA GLN A 177 17.54 -0.71 9.07
C GLN A 177 16.93 -1.28 10.36
N VAL A 178 16.26 -0.45 11.16
CA VAL A 178 15.56 -0.93 12.36
C VAL A 178 14.37 -1.81 12.01
N VAL A 179 13.53 -1.37 11.07
CA VAL A 179 12.36 -2.15 10.63
C VAL A 179 12.77 -3.51 10.05
N MET A 180 13.85 -3.55 9.27
CA MET A 180 14.38 -4.76 8.66
C MET A 180 15.07 -5.69 9.67
N GLY A 181 15.32 -5.22 10.90
CA GLY A 181 15.98 -5.98 11.95
C GLY A 181 17.51 -5.97 11.88
N ASP A 182 18.09 -5.15 10.99
CA ASP A 182 19.53 -4.99 10.83
C ASP A 182 20.16 -4.11 11.92
N LEU A 183 19.34 -3.29 12.58
CA LEU A 183 19.79 -2.33 13.59
C LEU A 183 18.87 -2.31 14.82
N PRO A 184 19.39 -2.48 16.04
CA PRO A 184 18.60 -2.30 17.26
C PRO A 184 18.06 -0.86 17.40
N ASN A 185 16.80 -0.72 17.86
CA ASN A 185 16.20 0.58 18.17
C ASN A 185 16.70 1.16 19.50
N GLU A 186 18.01 1.33 19.64
CA GLU A 186 18.66 1.83 20.85
C GLU A 186 19.38 3.16 20.57
N PRO A 187 19.21 4.21 21.40
CA PRO A 187 19.77 5.52 21.10
C PRO A 187 21.27 5.52 20.81
N ALA A 188 22.08 4.82 21.60
CA ALA A 188 23.53 4.80 21.43
C ALA A 188 23.94 4.12 20.10
N VAL A 189 23.28 3.01 19.76
CA VAL A 189 23.54 2.25 18.53
C VAL A 189 23.13 3.06 17.30
N LEU A 190 21.96 3.68 17.34
CA LEU A 190 21.44 4.53 16.27
C LEU A 190 22.33 5.76 16.02
N LEU A 191 22.84 6.40 17.08
CA LEU A 191 23.73 7.56 16.94
C LEU A 191 25.11 7.16 16.39
N ALA A 192 25.66 6.02 16.82
CA ALA A 192 26.91 5.50 16.26
C ALA A 192 26.76 5.19 14.76
N GLN A 193 25.63 4.56 14.37
CA GLN A 193 25.33 4.30 12.97
C GLN A 193 25.12 5.60 12.17
N ALA A 194 24.45 6.59 12.76
CA ALA A 194 24.28 7.90 12.14
C ALA A 194 25.62 8.60 11.88
N GLN A 195 26.60 8.44 12.79
CA GLN A 195 27.98 8.94 12.61
C GLN A 195 28.72 8.20 11.50
N ALA A 196 28.56 6.89 11.40
CA ALA A 196 29.19 6.09 10.34
C ALA A 196 28.66 6.45 8.95
N LEU A 197 27.34 6.65 8.81
CA LEU A 197 26.69 6.97 7.54
C LEU A 197 26.67 8.48 7.22
N GLY A 198 26.94 9.33 8.22
CA GLY A 198 26.68 10.78 8.11
C GLY A 198 27.35 11.45 6.91
N ALA A 199 28.56 11.03 6.54
CA ALA A 199 29.28 11.58 5.39
C ALA A 199 28.50 11.41 4.07
N ASP A 200 27.94 10.22 3.82
CA ASP A 200 27.26 9.88 2.56
C ASP A 200 25.95 10.67 2.36
N TYR A 201 25.32 11.10 3.44
CA TYR A 201 24.00 11.73 3.39
C TYR A 201 24.04 13.24 3.52
N LEU A 202 25.07 13.81 4.16
CA LEU A 202 25.13 15.23 4.53
C LEU A 202 25.92 16.11 3.56
N GLU A 203 26.63 15.55 2.58
CA GLU A 203 27.37 16.28 1.54
C GLU A 203 26.49 16.81 0.37
N CYS A 204 25.17 16.63 0.44
CA CYS A 204 24.20 17.14 -0.54
C CYS A 204 23.43 18.37 -0.04
#